data_AF-A0A967HFQ3-F1
#
_entry.id   AF-A0A967HFQ3-F1
#
_cell.length_a   1.000
_cell.length_b   1.000
_cell.length_c   1.000
_cell.angle_alpha   90.00
_cell.angle_beta   90.00
_cell.angle_gamma   90.00
#
_symmetry.space_group_name_H-M   'P 1'
#
loop_
_entity.id
_entity.type
_entity.pdbx_description
1 polymer ?
#
loop_
_entity_poly.entity_id
_entity_poly.type
_entity_poly.pdbx_seq_one_letter_code
_entity_poly.pdbx_strand_id
1 'polypeptide(L)'
;MSWRAFEPICMVTDHPSALIVSGDRWPDLAAFRAAAAAAPRTLTVGNVGLRGIWHQHAAAMEEALGVELRHVPYEGGSGPQLAAILGGEVDAIVSSLPAAMSYVRGGALRVLAVMS
;
A
#
# COMPACT_ATOMS: atom_id res chain seq x y z
N MET A 1 -6.52 5.92 -28.35
CA MET A 1 -7.00 7.23 -27.87
C MET A 1 -5.85 7.89 -27.11
N SER A 2 -5.56 9.18 -27.34
CA SER A 2 -4.41 9.90 -26.74
C SER A 2 -4.91 10.90 -25.70
N TRP A 3 -4.08 11.29 -24.72
CA TRP A 3 -4.38 12.37 -23.77
C TRP A 3 -4.75 13.69 -24.48
N ARG A 4 -4.27 13.92 -25.70
CA ARG A 4 -4.62 15.07 -26.56
C ARG A 4 -6.10 15.13 -26.97
N ALA A 5 -6.86 14.06 -26.72
CA ALA A 5 -8.31 14.03 -26.98
C ALA A 5 -9.14 14.63 -25.82
N PHE A 6 -8.50 15.13 -24.75
CA PHE A 6 -9.15 15.63 -23.55
C PHE A 6 -8.63 17.05 -23.21
N GLU A 7 -9.52 17.95 -22.82
CA GLU A 7 -9.18 19.27 -22.26
C GLU A 7 -9.20 19.17 -20.71
N PRO A 8 -8.06 19.32 -20.02
CA PRO A 8 -8.04 19.26 -18.55
C PRO A 8 -8.67 20.52 -17.96
N ILE A 9 -9.67 20.34 -17.09
CA ILE A 9 -10.33 21.48 -16.40
C ILE A 9 -9.58 21.80 -15.10
N CYS A 10 -9.58 20.87 -14.13
CA CYS A 10 -8.84 21.00 -12.88
C CYS A 10 -8.65 19.64 -12.19
N MET A 11 -7.67 19.56 -11.28
CA MET A 11 -7.50 18.44 -10.36
C MET A 11 -8.38 18.67 -9.13
N VAL A 12 -9.34 17.77 -8.87
CA VAL A 12 -10.28 17.89 -7.75
C VAL A 12 -9.71 17.31 -6.46
N THR A 13 -8.94 16.22 -6.57
CA THR A 13 -8.33 15.54 -5.43
C THR A 13 -6.92 15.07 -5.76
N ASP A 14 -6.07 15.13 -4.73
CA ASP A 14 -4.80 14.44 -4.69
C ASP A 14 -4.77 13.61 -3.40
N HIS A 15 -4.44 12.34 -3.53
CA HIS A 15 -4.46 11.37 -2.43
C HIS A 15 -3.19 10.54 -2.46
N PRO A 16 -2.29 10.72 -1.49
CA PRO A 16 -1.10 9.89 -1.42
C PRO A 16 -1.50 8.45 -1.06
N SER A 17 -0.71 7.49 -1.53
CA SER A 17 -0.78 6.13 -1.02
C SER A 17 0.16 5.96 0.17
N ALA A 18 -0.08 4.94 0.98
CA ALA A 18 0.76 4.64 2.12
C ALA A 18 1.04 3.14 2.21
N LEU A 19 2.21 2.80 2.74
CA LEU A 19 2.50 1.48 3.27
C LEU A 19 1.81 1.36 4.64
N ILE A 20 0.86 0.45 4.73
CA ILE A 20 0.04 0.23 5.92
C ILE A 20 0.19 -1.23 6.38
N VAL A 21 0.32 -1.41 7.69
CA VAL A 21 0.50 -2.71 8.36
C VAL A 21 -0.47 -2.85 9.53
N SER A 22 -0.58 -4.05 10.12
CA SER A 22 -1.26 -4.23 11.42
C SER A 22 -0.62 -3.37 12.51
N GLY A 23 -1.43 -2.78 13.39
CA GLY A 23 -0.99 -1.78 14.37
C GLY A 23 0.07 -2.25 15.37
N ASP A 24 0.11 -3.56 15.62
CA ASP A 24 0.93 -4.26 16.61
C ASP A 24 2.16 -4.97 16.03
N ARG A 25 2.22 -5.16 14.71
CA ARG A 25 3.21 -6.07 14.11
C ARG A 25 4.59 -5.46 13.94
N TRP A 26 4.66 -4.25 13.37
CA TRP A 26 5.92 -3.55 13.16
C TRP A 26 5.82 -2.11 13.68
N PRO A 27 6.80 -1.67 14.49
CA PRO A 27 6.74 -0.34 15.07
C PRO A 27 7.06 0.76 14.04
N ASP A 28 7.91 0.46 13.06
CA ASP A 28 8.45 1.41 12.09
C ASP A 28 8.86 0.73 10.76
N LEU A 29 9.25 1.55 9.79
CA LEU A 29 9.69 1.12 8.47
C LEU A 29 10.98 0.28 8.50
N ALA A 30 11.88 0.51 9.47
CA ALA A 30 13.14 -0.21 9.57
C ALA A 30 12.90 -1.66 10.01
N ALA A 31 11.98 -1.88 10.96
CA ALA A 31 11.56 -3.20 11.40
C ALA A 31 10.88 -3.98 10.27
N PHE A 32 10.02 -3.32 9.49
CA PHE A 32 9.41 -3.93 8.29
C PHE A 32 10.47 -4.31 7.25
N ARG A 33 11.40 -3.40 6.92
CA ARG A 33 12.48 -3.66 5.96
C ARG A 33 13.34 -4.84 6.41
N ALA A 34 13.71 -4.89 7.69
CA ALA A 34 14.51 -5.99 8.23
C ALA A 34 13.80 -7.34 8.08
N ALA A 35 12.49 -7.39 8.35
CA ALA A 35 11.68 -8.59 8.16
C ALA A 35 11.59 -9.01 6.67
N ALA A 36 11.36 -8.04 5.78
CA ALA A 36 11.27 -8.29 4.35
C ALA A 36 12.61 -8.76 3.75
N ALA A 37 13.72 -8.15 4.17
CA ALA A 37 15.07 -8.49 3.72
C ALA A 37 15.54 -9.86 4.24
N ALA A 38 15.11 -10.25 5.45
CA ALA A 38 15.48 -11.54 6.03
C ALA A 38 14.89 -12.73 5.25
N ALA A 39 13.75 -12.54 4.58
CA ALA A 39 13.06 -13.58 3.83
C ALA A 39 12.38 -13.00 2.57
N PRO A 40 13.14 -12.81 1.47
CA PRO A 40 12.60 -12.26 0.22
C PRO A 40 11.38 -13.03 -0.27
N ARG A 41 10.37 -12.31 -0.77
CA ARG A 41 9.12 -12.83 -1.34
C ARG A 41 8.22 -13.62 -0.39
N THR A 42 8.47 -13.58 0.92
CA THR A 42 7.62 -14.23 1.92
C THR A 42 6.51 -13.32 2.42
N LEU A 43 6.84 -12.05 2.69
CA LEU A 43 5.86 -11.04 3.10
C LEU A 43 4.98 -10.64 1.92
N THR A 44 3.70 -10.48 2.21
CA THR A 44 2.64 -10.28 1.23
C THR A 44 2.15 -8.84 1.24
N VAL A 45 1.96 -8.26 0.06
CA VAL A 45 1.53 -6.87 -0.09
C VAL A 45 0.28 -6.75 -0.95
N GLY A 46 -0.82 -6.33 -0.34
CA GLY A 46 -2.06 -6.00 -1.04
C GLY A 46 -1.92 -4.71 -1.85
N ASN A 47 -2.44 -4.71 -3.08
CA ASN A 47 -2.55 -3.52 -3.96
C ASN A 47 -3.69 -3.70 -4.96
N VAL A 48 -3.98 -2.70 -5.82
CA VAL A 48 -5.05 -2.76 -6.84
C VAL A 48 -4.75 -3.62 -8.07
N GLY A 49 -3.70 -4.44 -8.02
CA GLY A 49 -3.33 -5.34 -9.10
C GLY A 49 -2.43 -4.73 -10.16
N LEU A 50 -2.04 -5.58 -11.12
CA LEU A 50 -0.97 -5.29 -12.06
C LEU A 50 -1.24 -4.01 -12.85
N ARG A 51 -0.24 -3.11 -12.88
CA ARG A 51 -0.29 -1.77 -13.53
C ARG A 51 -1.22 -0.74 -12.86
N GLY A 52 -1.88 -1.08 -11.76
CA GLY A 52 -2.59 -0.09 -10.95
C GLY A 52 -1.62 0.85 -10.23
N ILE A 53 -2.06 2.06 -9.92
CA ILE A 53 -1.23 3.10 -9.27
C ILE A 53 -0.56 2.59 -7.99
N TRP A 54 -1.27 1.84 -7.15
CA TRP A 54 -0.67 1.30 -5.91
C TRP A 54 0.25 0.10 -6.14
N HIS A 55 0.11 -0.63 -7.24
CA HIS A 55 1.10 -1.62 -7.64
C HIS A 55 2.40 -0.94 -8.05
N GLN A 56 2.32 0.17 -8.80
CA GLN A 56 3.50 0.97 -9.16
C GLN A 56 4.18 1.56 -7.92
N HIS A 57 3.41 2.08 -6.96
CA HIS A 57 3.95 2.61 -5.71
C HIS A 57 4.57 1.51 -4.83
N ALA A 58 3.98 0.32 -4.78
CA ALA A 58 4.56 -0.83 -4.09
C ALA A 58 5.91 -1.23 -4.71
N ALA A 59 5.98 -1.32 -6.04
CA ALA A 59 7.22 -1.65 -6.75
C ALA A 59 8.31 -0.59 -6.53
N ALA A 60 7.95 0.71 -6.58
CA ALA A 60 8.89 1.80 -6.30
C ALA A 60 9.40 1.76 -4.85
N MET A 61 8.54 1.37 -3.91
CA MET A 61 8.93 1.20 -2.50
C MET A 61 9.86 0.00 -2.33
N GLU A 62 9.61 -1.12 -2.98
CA GLU A 62 10.51 -2.28 -2.97
C GLU A 62 11.91 -1.91 -3.48
N GLU A 63 11.97 -1.16 -4.58
CA GLU A 63 13.23 -0.64 -5.13
C GLU A 63 13.94 0.29 -4.14
N ALA A 64 13.22 1.24 -3.54
CA ALA A 64 13.79 2.17 -2.57
C ALA A 64 14.26 1.49 -1.26
N LEU A 65 13.60 0.40 -0.85
CA LEU A 65 13.92 -0.34 0.37
C LEU A 65 14.92 -1.48 0.13
N GLY A 66 15.15 -1.88 -1.12
CA GLY A 66 15.97 -3.04 -1.48
C GLY A 66 15.38 -4.36 -0.97
N VAL A 67 14.05 -4.54 -1.07
CA VAL A 67 13.34 -5.73 -0.60
C VAL A 67 12.47 -6.32 -1.70
N GLU A 68 12.09 -7.58 -1.55
CA GLU A 68 11.14 -8.25 -2.46
C GLU A 68 9.93 -8.76 -1.67
N LEU A 69 8.74 -8.41 -2.13
CA LEU A 69 7.45 -8.74 -1.55
C LEU A 69 6.62 -9.59 -2.52
N ARG A 70 5.67 -10.35 -1.98
CA ARG A 70 4.69 -11.10 -2.76
C ARG A 70 3.44 -10.26 -2.94
N HIS A 71 3.21 -9.75 -4.15
CA HIS A 71 2.01 -8.97 -4.45
C HIS A 71 0.74 -9.84 -4.43
N VAL A 72 -0.31 -9.32 -3.81
CA VAL A 72 -1.65 -9.89 -3.82
C VAL A 72 -2.61 -8.83 -4.40
N PRO A 73 -3.21 -9.08 -5.58
CA PRO A 73 -4.10 -8.12 -6.22
C PRO A 73 -5.49 -8.14 -5.55
N TYR A 74 -6.00 -6.95 -5.26
CA TYR A 74 -7.36 -6.72 -4.77
C TYR A 74 -8.05 -5.70 -5.66
N GLU A 75 -8.97 -6.17 -6.49
CA GLU A 75 -9.78 -5.32 -7.34
C GLU A 75 -10.79 -4.49 -6.51
N GLY A 76 -11.19 -3.31 -6.99
CA GLY A 76 -12.21 -2.49 -6.31
C GLY A 76 -11.68 -1.47 -5.30
N GLY A 77 -10.38 -1.17 -5.30
CA GLY A 77 -9.80 -0.06 -4.52
C GLY A 77 -9.45 -0.44 -3.08
N SER A 78 -9.58 0.50 -2.14
CA SER A 78 -9.07 0.33 -0.77
C SER A 78 -9.90 -0.62 0.09
N GLY A 79 -11.21 -0.74 -0.16
CA GLY A 79 -12.12 -1.52 0.70
C GLY A 79 -11.69 -2.99 0.85
N PRO A 80 -11.49 -3.74 -0.24
CA PRO A 80 -11.08 -5.14 -0.16
C PRO A 80 -9.69 -5.34 0.48
N GLN A 81 -8.74 -4.43 0.24
CA GLN A 81 -7.41 -4.48 0.88
C GLN A 81 -7.48 -4.24 2.38
N LEU A 82 -8.31 -3.28 2.82
CA LEU A 82 -8.52 -3.00 4.23
C LEU A 82 -9.13 -4.21 4.94
N ALA A 83 -10.12 -4.87 4.31
CA ALA A 83 -10.68 -6.11 4.83
C ALA A 83 -9.63 -7.23 4.93
N ALA A 84 -8.79 -7.39 3.90
CA ALA A 84 -7.74 -8.40 3.86
C ALA A 84 -6.70 -8.22 4.98
N ILE A 85 -6.21 -7.00 5.19
CA ILE A 85 -5.22 -6.76 6.26
C ILE A 85 -5.83 -6.85 7.66
N LEU A 86 -7.07 -6.39 7.84
CA LEU A 86 -7.79 -6.53 9.12
C LEU A 86 -8.12 -7.99 9.44
N GLY A 87 -8.31 -8.81 8.40
CA GLY A 87 -8.50 -10.26 8.52
C GLY A 87 -7.21 -11.07 8.61
N GLY A 88 -6.03 -10.44 8.48
CA GLY A 88 -4.73 -11.10 8.51
C GLY A 88 -4.40 -11.93 7.25
N GLU A 89 -5.09 -11.70 6.14
CA GLU A 89 -4.83 -12.38 4.86
C GLU A 89 -3.54 -11.91 4.20
N VAL A 90 -3.18 -10.64 4.42
CA VAL A 90 -1.94 -10.02 3.93
C VAL A 90 -1.16 -9.35 5.05
N ASP A 91 0.15 -9.29 4.85
CA ASP A 91 1.11 -8.74 5.81
C ASP A 91 1.11 -7.21 5.82
N ALA A 92 0.97 -6.61 4.63
CA ALA A 92 0.93 -5.18 4.40
C ALA A 92 0.00 -4.84 3.24
N ILE A 93 -0.39 -3.57 3.13
CA ILE A 93 -1.08 -3.04 1.95
C ILE A 93 -0.43 -1.72 1.50
N VAL A 94 -0.47 -1.48 0.20
CA VAL A 94 -0.22 -0.14 -0.38
C VAL A 94 -1.55 0.38 -0.90
N SER A 95 -2.10 1.37 -0.21
CA SER A 95 -3.48 1.82 -0.43
C SER A 95 -3.66 3.30 -0.13
N SER A 96 -4.85 3.83 -0.41
CA SER A 96 -5.25 5.20 -0.07
C SER A 96 -5.08 5.47 1.42
N LEU A 97 -4.25 6.47 1.75
CA LEU A 97 -4.07 6.90 3.14
C LEU A 97 -5.40 7.37 3.77
N PRO A 98 -6.20 8.26 3.14
CA PRO A 98 -7.50 8.67 3.69
C PRO A 98 -8.43 7.52 4.06
N ALA A 99 -8.46 6.46 3.26
CA ALA A 99 -9.32 5.30 3.50
C ALA A 99 -8.90 4.51 4.75
N ALA A 100 -7.61 4.49 5.09
CA ALA A 100 -7.08 3.77 6.24
C ALA A 100 -7.16 4.57 7.56
N MET A 101 -7.33 5.89 7.51
CA MET A 101 -7.16 6.78 8.68
C MET A 101 -8.09 6.47 9.86
N SER A 102 -9.30 5.97 9.64
CA SER A 102 -10.20 5.55 10.72
C SER A 102 -9.61 4.40 11.52
N TYR A 103 -9.09 3.38 10.84
CA TYR A 103 -8.45 2.22 11.46
C TYR A 103 -7.11 2.55 12.11
N VAL A 104 -6.35 3.49 11.52
CA VAL A 104 -5.09 3.98 12.09
C VAL A 104 -5.35 4.73 13.39
N ARG A 105 -6.34 5.62 13.43
CA ARG A 105 -6.74 6.31 14.66
C ARG A 105 -7.28 5.36 15.73
N GLY A 106 -7.91 4.27 15.32
CA GLY A 106 -8.35 3.20 16.21
C GLY A 106 -7.24 2.25 16.67
N GLY A 107 -6.01 2.39 16.14
CA GLY A 107 -4.86 1.53 16.49
C GLY A 107 -4.86 0.15 15.83
N ALA A 108 -5.88 -0.20 15.04
CA ALA A 108 -5.94 -1.47 14.34
C ALA A 108 -4.89 -1.57 13.22
N LEU A 109 -4.59 -0.44 12.57
CA LEU A 109 -3.58 -0.34 11.52
C LEU A 109 -2.52 0.71 11.88
N ARG A 110 -1.36 0.62 11.24
CA ARG A 110 -0.28 1.60 11.34
C ARG A 110 0.25 1.95 9.95
N VAL A 111 0.50 3.24 9.73
CA VAL A 111 1.17 3.75 8.54
C VAL A 111 2.67 3.79 8.79
N LEU A 112 3.47 3.15 7.92
CA LEU A 112 4.93 3.14 8.04
C LEU A 112 5.62 4.11 7.08
N ALA A 113 5.00 4.37 5.93
CA ALA A 113 5.51 5.30 4.93
C ALA A 113 4.35 5.88 4.11
N VAL A 114 4.55 7.08 3.58
CA VAL A 114 3.65 7.73 2.62
C VAL A 114 4.42 7.91 1.31
N MET A 115 3.80 7.54 0.20
CA MET A 115 4.33 7.78 -1.14
C MET A 115 3.68 9.04 -1.70
N SER A 116 4.51 10.02 -2.05
CA SER A 116 4.14 11.33 -2.61
C SER A 116 5.03 11.67 -3.79
#